data_AF-X0W6R0-F1
#
_entry.id   AF-X0W6R0-F1
#
_cell.length_a   1.000
_cell.length_b   1.000
_cell.length_c   1.000
_cell.angle_alpha   90.00
_cell.angle_beta   90.00
_cell.angle_gamma   90.00
#
_symmetry.space_group_name_H-M   'P 1'
#
loop_
_entity.id
_entity.type
_entity.pdbx_description
1 polymer ?
#
loop_
_entity_poly.entity_id
_entity_poly.type
_entity_poly.pdbx_seq_one_letter_code
_entity_poly.pdbx_strand_id
1 'polypeptide(L)'
;MSTIAELLVEIQKRELILPEFQRGFVWSPTKVKNYIDSIYRNYPTGHFLIWKTYSPPKYRGDGPEPDAKYHRLILDGQQRLTALYTVFRGEPPPFFEGRTLYFKLFFNVVTAEFGYWQPVRMRNDHSWIEVT
;
A
#
# COMPACT_ATOMS: atom_id res chain seq x y z
N MET A 1 19.53 1.06 3.26
CA MET A 1 18.33 0.34 2.77
C MET A 1 17.15 1.28 2.93
N SER A 2 16.21 1.32 1.96
CA SER A 2 15.04 2.19 2.10
C SER A 2 14.05 1.63 3.13
N THR A 3 13.49 2.47 3.99
CA THR A 3 12.42 2.09 4.91
C THR A 3 11.05 2.05 4.19
N ILE A 4 10.04 1.39 4.78
CA ILE A 4 8.67 1.44 4.23
C ILE A 4 8.18 2.89 4.16
N ALA A 5 8.42 3.68 5.19
CA ALA A 5 8.03 5.10 5.22
C ALA A 5 8.63 5.90 4.06
N GLU A 6 9.92 5.68 3.76
CA GLU A 6 10.58 6.29 2.60
C GLU A 6 9.93 5.86 1.29
N LEU A 7 9.66 4.57 1.10
CA LEU A 7 8.98 4.09 -0.13
C LEU A 7 7.61 4.74 -0.32
N LEU A 8 6.83 4.92 0.77
CA LEU A 8 5.52 5.58 0.68
C LEU A 8 5.65 7.08 0.32
N VAL A 9 6.68 7.76 0.82
CA VAL A 9 6.98 9.15 0.44
C VAL A 9 7.42 9.23 -1.02
N GLU A 10 8.27 8.32 -1.48
CA GLU A 10 8.72 8.28 -2.88
C GLU A 10 7.56 8.01 -3.85
N ILE A 11 6.58 7.16 -3.48
CA ILE A 11 5.36 6.97 -4.27
C ILE A 11 4.55 8.27 -4.33
N GLN A 12 4.39 8.95 -3.20
CA GLN A 12 3.64 10.20 -3.11
C GLN A 12 4.28 11.30 -3.98
N LYS A 13 5.62 11.39 -3.97
CA LYS A 13 6.41 12.30 -4.81
C LYS A 13 6.53 11.86 -6.27
N ARG A 14 6.01 10.67 -6.63
CA ARG A 14 6.13 10.05 -7.96
C ARG A 14 7.57 9.71 -8.36
N GLU A 15 8.47 9.60 -7.39
CA GLU A 15 9.85 9.14 -7.59
C GLU A 15 9.91 7.60 -7.71
N LEU A 16 8.99 6.91 -7.04
CA LEU A 16 8.76 5.47 -7.14
C LEU A 16 7.48 5.18 -7.94
N ILE A 17 7.65 4.78 -9.19
CA ILE A 17 6.59 4.65 -10.21
C ILE A 17 6.28 3.19 -10.55
N LEU A 18 5.08 2.96 -11.07
CA LEU A 18 4.62 1.64 -11.51
C LEU A 18 4.65 1.55 -13.05
N PRO A 19 5.47 0.67 -13.65
CA PRO A 19 5.49 0.48 -15.11
C PRO A 19 4.12 0.11 -15.68
N GLU A 20 3.81 0.57 -16.89
CA GLU A 20 2.48 0.39 -17.53
C GLU A 20 2.10 -1.09 -17.75
N PHE A 21 3.09 -1.94 -18.04
CA PHE A 21 2.91 -3.36 -18.29
C PHE A 21 2.49 -4.17 -17.05
N GLN A 22 2.63 -3.61 -15.84
CA GLN A 22 2.15 -4.27 -14.63
C GLN A 22 0.63 -4.16 -14.59
N ARG A 23 -0.08 -5.28 -14.59
CA ARG A 23 -0.98 -5.57 -13.46
C ARG A 23 -1.82 -4.46 -12.82
N GLY A 24 -3.14 -4.38 -13.00
CA GLY A 24 -4.01 -3.67 -12.03
C GLY A 24 -3.92 -4.24 -10.60
N PHE A 25 -4.39 -3.49 -9.59
CA PHE A 25 -4.52 -4.00 -8.22
C PHE A 25 -5.65 -5.02 -8.13
N VAL A 26 -5.39 -6.19 -7.53
CA VAL A 26 -6.33 -7.33 -7.49
C VAL A 26 -6.44 -7.99 -6.12
N TRP A 27 -5.82 -7.44 -5.07
CA TRP A 27 -5.93 -8.01 -3.74
C TRP A 27 -7.31 -7.76 -3.13
N SER A 28 -7.92 -8.83 -2.60
CA SER A 28 -9.14 -8.71 -1.81
C SER A 28 -8.86 -8.04 -0.45
N PRO A 29 -9.89 -7.46 0.21
CA PRO A 29 -9.74 -6.91 1.55
C PRO A 29 -9.12 -7.92 2.52
N THR A 30 -9.57 -9.17 2.52
CA THR A 30 -9.00 -10.23 3.37
C THR A 30 -7.49 -10.40 3.16
N LYS A 31 -7.01 -10.33 1.92
CA LYS A 31 -5.58 -10.46 1.62
C LYS A 31 -4.77 -9.26 2.13
N VAL A 32 -5.33 -8.05 2.03
CA VAL A 32 -4.75 -6.84 2.60
C VAL A 32 -4.65 -6.96 4.13
N LYS A 33 -5.74 -7.32 4.81
CA LYS A 33 -5.75 -7.55 6.26
C LYS A 33 -4.69 -8.56 6.70
N ASN A 34 -4.62 -9.71 6.04
CA ASN A 34 -3.65 -10.75 6.39
C ASN A 34 -2.19 -10.29 6.17
N TYR A 35 -1.97 -9.45 5.16
CA TYR A 35 -0.65 -8.85 4.93
C TYR A 35 -0.27 -7.87 6.04
N ILE A 36 -1.18 -6.99 6.45
CA ILE A 36 -0.95 -6.06 7.58
C ILE A 36 -0.73 -6.84 8.88
N ASP A 37 -1.52 -7.88 9.15
CA ASP A 37 -1.32 -8.77 10.30
C ASP A 37 0.06 -9.45 10.28
N SER A 38 0.52 -9.90 9.11
CA SER A 38 1.87 -10.49 8.96
C SER A 38 2.98 -9.48 9.30
N ILE A 39 2.84 -8.22 8.88
CA ILE A 39 3.81 -7.16 9.22
C ILE A 39 3.79 -6.91 10.73
N TYR A 40 2.61 -6.76 11.32
CA TYR A 40 2.45 -6.52 12.75
C TYR A 40 3.07 -7.64 13.59
N ARG A 41 2.92 -8.90 13.16
CA ARG A 41 3.50 -10.08 13.83
C ARG A 41 4.98 -10.32 13.49
N ASN A 42 5.61 -9.42 12.73
CA ASN A 42 6.99 -9.56 12.26
C ASN A 42 7.24 -10.87 11.48
N TYR A 43 6.24 -11.34 10.74
CA TYR A 43 6.38 -12.48 9.85
C TYR A 43 7.06 -12.08 8.54
N PRO A 44 7.80 -12.99 7.88
CA PRO A 44 8.45 -12.69 6.61
C PRO A 44 7.42 -12.29 5.54
N THR A 45 7.55 -11.06 5.02
CA THR A 45 6.65 -10.51 4.00
C THR A 45 7.25 -10.46 2.60
N GLY A 46 8.42 -11.07 2.40
CA GLY A 46 9.19 -11.05 1.16
C GLY A 46 9.93 -9.73 0.90
N HIS A 47 10.51 -9.58 -0.28
CA HIS A 47 11.31 -8.41 -0.68
C HIS A 47 10.59 -7.54 -1.70
N PHE A 48 11.04 -6.31 -1.89
CA PHE A 48 10.64 -5.45 -3.00
C PHE A 48 11.75 -5.42 -4.04
N LEU A 49 11.40 -5.56 -5.32
CA LEU A 49 12.34 -5.37 -6.43
C LEU A 49 12.09 -4.00 -7.05
N ILE A 50 13.09 -3.14 -6.95
CA ILE A 50 13.02 -1.76 -7.44
C ILE A 50 14.18 -1.52 -8.41
N TRP A 51 13.87 -0.99 -9.59
CA TRP A 51 14.87 -0.69 -10.61
C TRP A 51 15.06 0.83 -10.75
N LYS A 52 16.30 1.28 -10.64
CA LYS A 52 16.69 2.69 -10.87
C LYS A 52 17.11 2.89 -12.32
N THR A 53 16.51 3.86 -13.01
CA THR A 53 16.84 4.20 -14.40
C THR A 53 16.77 5.71 -14.65
N TYR A 54 17.58 6.19 -15.59
CA TYR A 54 17.54 7.57 -16.08
C TYR A 54 16.57 7.75 -17.27
N SER A 55 16.14 6.64 -17.87
CA SER A 55 15.22 6.61 -19.01
C SER A 55 14.13 5.60 -18.70
N PRO A 56 13.08 5.98 -17.94
CA PRO A 56 11.99 5.07 -17.61
C PRO A 56 11.18 4.70 -18.86
N PRO A 57 10.64 3.47 -18.96
CA PRO A 57 9.58 3.17 -19.91
C PRO A 57 8.29 3.92 -19.51
N LYS A 58 7.23 3.80 -20.31
CA LYS A 58 5.91 4.30 -19.91
C LYS A 58 5.47 3.70 -18.57
N TYR A 59 4.86 4.53 -17.74
CA TYR A 59 4.40 4.18 -16.40
C TYR A 59 3.01 4.75 -16.12
N ARG A 60 2.34 4.21 -15.11
CA ARG A 60 0.96 4.58 -14.74
C ARG A 60 0.91 5.82 -13.85
N GLY A 61 -0.20 6.55 -13.98
CA GLY A 61 -0.53 7.73 -13.18
C GLY A 61 -0.36 9.03 -13.95
N ASP A 62 -1.34 9.93 -13.84
CA ASP A 62 -1.36 11.19 -14.56
C ASP A 62 -0.82 12.35 -13.73
N GLY A 63 -0.14 13.31 -14.37
CA GLY A 63 0.24 14.62 -13.80
C GLY A 63 1.69 14.99 -14.09
N PRO A 64 2.23 16.04 -13.45
CA PRO A 64 3.54 16.57 -13.83
C PRO A 64 4.64 15.53 -13.63
N GLU A 65 5.57 15.48 -14.59
CA GLU A 65 6.79 14.70 -14.44
C GLU A 65 7.57 15.25 -13.24
N PRO A 66 8.00 14.39 -12.30
CA PRO A 66 8.81 14.84 -11.18
C PRO A 66 10.16 15.37 -11.71
N ASP A 67 10.65 16.45 -11.11
CA ASP A 67 12.00 16.99 -11.36
C ASP A 67 13.06 16.09 -10.71
N ALA A 68 13.10 14.84 -11.17
CA ALA A 68 13.92 13.78 -10.63
C ALA A 68 14.99 13.39 -11.65
N LYS A 69 16.26 13.47 -11.24
CA LYS A 69 17.40 13.06 -12.08
C LYS A 69 17.30 11.60 -12.56
N TYR A 70 16.59 10.76 -11.81
CA TYR A 70 16.35 9.36 -12.14
C TYR A 70 15.00 8.93 -11.58
N HIS A 71 14.44 7.87 -12.15
CA HIS A 71 13.21 7.24 -11.69
C HIS A 71 13.50 5.89 -11.04
N ARG A 72 12.67 5.52 -10.06
CA ARG A 72 12.65 4.19 -9.47
C ARG A 72 11.37 3.47 -9.89
N LEU A 73 11.49 2.27 -10.45
CA LEU A 73 10.36 1.48 -10.96
C LEU A 73 10.10 0.30 -10.04
N ILE A 74 8.83 0.11 -9.66
CA ILE A 74 8.38 -1.08 -8.93
C ILE A 74 8.31 -2.26 -9.91
N LEU A 75 9.21 -3.24 -9.76
CA LEU A 75 9.21 -4.46 -10.59
C LEU A 75 8.51 -5.64 -9.89
N ASP A 76 8.61 -5.72 -8.56
CA ASP A 76 7.88 -6.68 -7.74
C ASP A 76 7.34 -6.05 -6.46
N GLY A 77 6.25 -6.59 -5.95
CA GLY A 77 5.62 -6.16 -4.70
C GLY A 77 4.65 -4.99 -4.86
N GLN A 78 4.22 -4.68 -6.08
CA GLN A 78 3.19 -3.67 -6.36
C GLN A 78 1.98 -3.81 -5.44
N GLN A 79 1.37 -5.00 -5.36
CA GLN A 79 0.13 -5.20 -4.59
C GLN A 79 0.34 -4.93 -3.09
N ARG A 80 1.53 -5.28 -2.58
CA ARG A 80 1.96 -5.04 -1.19
C ARG A 80 2.15 -3.54 -0.93
N LEU A 81 2.82 -2.83 -1.85
CA LEU A 81 3.01 -1.39 -1.74
C LEU A 81 1.71 -0.61 -1.89
N THR A 82 0.81 -1.00 -2.80
CA THR A 82 -0.53 -0.39 -2.91
C THR A 82 -1.31 -0.57 -1.62
N ALA A 83 -1.33 -1.78 -1.06
CA ALA A 83 -2.01 -2.05 0.21
C ALA A 83 -1.46 -1.20 1.37
N LEU A 84 -0.13 -1.13 1.50
CA LEU A 84 0.53 -0.28 2.51
C LEU A 84 0.21 1.19 2.31
N TYR A 85 0.38 1.68 1.09
CA TYR A 85 0.12 3.09 0.77
C TYR A 85 -1.31 3.46 1.18
N THR A 86 -2.29 2.67 0.76
CA THR A 86 -3.70 2.95 1.07
C THR A 86 -4.00 2.87 2.56
N VAL A 87 -3.47 1.90 3.29
CA VAL A 87 -3.70 1.79 4.74
C VAL A 87 -3.09 2.97 5.49
N PHE A 88 -1.89 3.41 5.12
CA PHE A 88 -1.17 4.47 5.83
C PHE A 88 -1.50 5.89 5.38
N ARG A 89 -1.99 6.07 4.15
CA ARG A 89 -2.34 7.40 3.60
C ARG A 89 -3.84 7.67 3.56
N GLY A 90 -4.67 6.64 3.71
CA GLY A 90 -6.13 6.77 3.59
C GLY A 90 -6.64 6.96 2.16
N GLU A 91 -5.75 6.92 1.16
CA GLU A 91 -6.08 7.12 -0.26
C GLU A 91 -5.27 6.18 -1.17
N PRO A 92 -5.74 5.88 -2.40
CA PRO A 92 -4.95 5.10 -3.36
C PRO A 92 -3.66 5.82 -3.78
N PRO A 93 -2.59 5.09 -4.12
CA PRO A 93 -1.38 5.69 -4.69
C PRO A 93 -1.67 6.34 -6.06
N PRO A 94 -0.86 7.31 -6.52
CA PRO A 94 -1.10 8.04 -7.77
C PRO A 94 -1.17 7.17 -9.03
N PHE A 95 -0.57 5.98 -9.02
CA PHE A 95 -0.58 5.03 -10.13
C PHE A 95 -1.76 4.03 -10.10
N PHE A 96 -2.67 4.14 -9.14
CA PHE A 96 -3.82 3.25 -9.01
C PHE A 96 -4.88 3.57 -10.08
N GLU A 97 -5.29 2.54 -10.82
CA GLU A 97 -6.33 2.65 -11.84
C GLU A 97 -7.71 2.45 -11.20
N GLY A 98 -8.26 3.53 -10.63
CA GLY A 98 -9.59 3.54 -10.03
C GLY A 98 -9.85 4.82 -9.26
N ARG A 99 -11.12 5.11 -8.95
CA ARG A 99 -11.50 6.35 -8.26
C ARG A 99 -11.27 6.28 -6.75
N THR A 100 -11.48 5.11 -6.16
CA THR A 100 -11.41 4.93 -4.70
C THR A 100 -10.79 3.58 -4.37
N LEU A 101 -9.91 3.59 -3.37
CA LEU A 101 -9.45 2.39 -2.67
C LEU A 101 -9.28 2.80 -1.22
N TYR A 102 -10.08 2.21 -0.35
CA TYR A 102 -10.02 2.47 1.09
C TYR A 102 -10.39 1.19 1.83
N PHE A 103 -9.68 0.92 2.92
CA PHE A 103 -9.88 -0.27 3.73
C PHE A 103 -10.31 0.19 5.11
N LYS A 104 -11.58 0.02 5.48
CA LYS A 104 -12.05 0.36 6.83
C LYS A 104 -11.56 -0.68 7.85
N LEU A 105 -10.27 -0.65 8.14
CA LEU A 105 -9.57 -1.67 8.92
C LEU A 105 -9.61 -1.28 10.40
N PHE A 106 -9.92 -2.25 11.25
CA PHE A 106 -9.96 -2.10 12.69
C PHE A 106 -8.89 -2.99 13.33
N PHE A 107 -8.34 -2.53 14.44
CA PHE A 107 -7.43 -3.27 15.29
C PHE A 107 -8.04 -3.42 16.69
N ASN A 108 -8.08 -4.65 17.19
CA ASN A 108 -8.48 -4.91 18.56
C ASN A 108 -7.27 -4.78 19.50
N VAL A 109 -7.28 -3.81 20.40
CA VAL A 109 -6.14 -3.54 21.29
C VAL A 109 -5.91 -4.61 22.37
N VAL A 110 -6.90 -5.46 22.64
CA VAL A 110 -6.81 -6.53 23.64
C VAL A 110 -6.32 -7.83 23.01
N THR A 111 -6.91 -8.23 21.89
CA THR A 111 -6.58 -9.50 21.21
C THR A 111 -5.47 -9.37 20.17
N ALA A 112 -5.07 -8.12 19.85
CA ALA A 112 -4.12 -7.80 18.78
C ALA A 112 -4.54 -8.39 17.42
N GLU A 113 -5.84 -8.36 17.13
CA GLU A 113 -6.42 -8.84 15.88
C GLU A 113 -6.82 -7.70 14.94
N PHE A 114 -6.55 -7.89 13.65
CA PHE A 114 -7.12 -7.04 12.60
C PHE A 114 -8.48 -7.58 12.12
N GLY A 115 -9.42 -6.68 11.85
CA GLY A 115 -10.75 -7.01 11.36
C GLY A 115 -11.34 -5.90 10.49
N TYR A 116 -12.24 -6.27 9.58
CA TYR A 116 -13.13 -5.30 8.96
C TYR A 116 -14.39 -5.16 9.79
N TRP A 117 -15.08 -4.03 9.65
CA TRP A 117 -16.29 -3.74 10.42
C TRP A 117 -17.30 -4.91 10.40
N GLN A 118 -17.58 -5.44 11.58
CA GLN A 118 -18.56 -6.51 11.81
C GLN A 118 -19.46 -6.09 12.98
N PRO A 119 -20.68 -5.54 12.72
CA PRO A 119 -21.52 -4.93 13.75
C PRO A 119 -21.79 -5.84 14.97
N VAL A 120 -22.00 -7.14 14.73
CA VAL A 120 -22.28 -8.12 15.78
C VAL A 120 -21.12 -8.25 16.76
N ARG A 121 -19.88 -8.14 16.29
CA ARG A 121 -18.68 -8.27 17.11
C ARG A 121 -18.18 -6.92 17.65
N MET A 122 -18.41 -5.83 16.92
CA MET A 122 -17.69 -4.56 17.14
C MET A 122 -18.56 -3.41 17.65
N ARG A 123 -19.89 -3.42 17.46
CA ARG A 123 -20.73 -2.23 17.73
C ARG A 123 -20.64 -1.71 19.17
N ASN A 124 -20.57 -2.61 20.14
CA ASN A 124 -20.54 -2.29 21.57
C ASN A 124 -19.20 -2.65 22.22
N ASP A 125 -18.19 -2.96 21.41
CA ASP A 125 -16.86 -3.36 21.88
C ASP A 125 -15.85 -2.25 21.53
N HIS A 126 -15.54 -1.42 22.52
CA HIS A 126 -14.65 -0.27 22.37
C HIS A 126 -13.17 -0.67 22.23
N SER A 127 -12.84 -1.96 22.32
CA SER A 127 -11.46 -2.43 22.06
C SER A 127 -11.11 -2.41 20.57
N TRP A 128 -12.09 -2.29 19.66
CA TRP A 128 -11.87 -2.13 18.22
C TRP A 128 -11.67 -0.67 17.84
N ILE A 129 -10.49 -0.33 17.35
CA ILE A 129 -10.11 1.02 16.91
C ILE A 129 -9.90 1.00 15.39
N GLU A 130 -10.47 1.97 14.67
CA GLU A 130 -10.20 2.17 13.24
C GLU A 130 -8.77 2.68 13.05
N VAL A 131 -8.01 2.04 12.16
CA VAL A 131 -6.56 2.30 11.98
C VAL A 131 -6.22 2.87 10.59
N THR A 132 -7.22 3.34 9.86
CA THR A 132 -7.14 3.75 8.45
C THR A 132 -7.87 5.04 8.19
#